data_AF-A0ABD3PY81-F1
#
_entry.id   AF-A0ABD3PY81-F1
#
_cell.length_a   1.000
_cell.length_b   1.000
_cell.length_c   1.000
_cell.angle_alpha   90.00
_cell.angle_beta   90.00
_cell.angle_gamma   90.00
#
_symmetry.space_group_name_H-M   'P 1'
#
loop_
_entity.id
_entity.type
_entity.pdbx_description
1 polymer ?
#
loop_
_entity_poly.entity_id
_entity_poly.type
_entity_poly.pdbx_seq_one_letter_code
_entity_poly.pdbx_strand_id
1 'polypeptide(L)'
;MVEIASTKRYSECKLLLSWPGFIFLVRFATICLTLASLVLFGDLQKSLSGHQIRAAFNENDSPQTQNAVPSTQRDAVPSNEEEGRAAVHHASSPKHYYKSYPGLANETSIACGGHKATSCDQCPQGHGASWCNGDCEWSHGACARSSKLEHIHPDYFRIIQRYAFQPVKNNNGEYVNIILVRSPFREVDDEDVYLFYKDDIIFLGISSFESFPLESPNPYSHSDRGKIMEEKYLNLFPGFLHMMRDPEDHFPQNVERILMSQSDFMLDAPEKFGQEHANDEKIYDFVYSGGDQDVETDCVGWASYNKNFSFVRDALEVMCSSEFNVTGVLVANKNKDGTKACTIPAICHGKIVQTTFLGQKEFFGYLAKARWAFLPQVCDASPRVSTQAMAMNLPLLMNRNIMGGWKYLVPGQTGEFFHDMSDFKDSLRIILDNTRGENSPYKPLEFVKDNYGNANSGKRLFEFVKKHWGNRIKFPEGTSELLPTGA
;
A
#
# COMPACT_ATOMS: atom_id res chain seq x y z
N MET A 1 9.34 -37.63 17.62
CA MET A 1 9.21 -38.11 16.24
C MET A 1 7.75 -37.97 15.83
N VAL A 2 7.41 -36.88 15.15
CA VAL A 2 6.21 -36.78 14.31
C VAL A 2 6.65 -35.92 13.13
N GLU A 3 6.61 -36.53 11.95
CA GLU A 3 7.13 -36.04 10.67
C GLU A 3 6.28 -34.92 10.06
N ILE A 4 6.98 -33.93 9.52
CA ILE A 4 6.84 -33.33 8.17
C ILE A 4 5.42 -33.35 7.58
N ALA A 5 4.72 -32.22 7.71
CA ALA A 5 3.53 -31.88 6.92
C ALA A 5 3.43 -30.35 6.67
N SER A 6 4.53 -29.67 6.26
CA SER A 6 4.46 -28.22 5.95
C SER A 6 4.12 -27.94 4.47
N THR A 7 4.41 -28.85 3.54
CA THR A 7 4.22 -28.63 2.10
C THR A 7 2.78 -28.77 1.58
N LYS A 8 1.80 -29.11 2.44
CA LYS A 8 0.38 -29.26 2.02
C LYS A 8 -0.47 -28.00 2.19
N ARG A 9 -0.10 -27.02 3.01
CA ARG A 9 -1.00 -25.91 3.40
C ARG A 9 -1.14 -24.78 2.37
N TYR A 10 -0.20 -24.63 1.44
CA TYR A 10 -0.35 -23.70 0.31
C TYR A 10 -1.29 -24.22 -0.80
N SER A 11 -1.66 -25.51 -0.75
CA SER A 11 -2.47 -26.15 -1.81
C SER A 11 -3.99 -26.07 -1.59
N GLU A 12 -4.45 -25.63 -0.42
CA GLU A 12 -5.88 -25.61 -0.09
C GLU A 12 -6.64 -24.41 -0.70
N CYS A 13 -5.94 -23.48 -1.36
CA CYS A 13 -6.56 -22.46 -2.23
C CYS A 13 -6.89 -23.00 -3.65
N LYS A 14 -6.56 -24.26 -3.98
CA LYS A 14 -6.77 -24.85 -5.33
C LYS A 14 -7.75 -26.02 -5.40
N LEU A 15 -8.29 -26.51 -4.29
CA LEU A 15 -9.07 -27.76 -4.24
C LEU A 15 -10.58 -27.53 -4.10
N LEU A 16 -11.19 -26.84 -5.07
CA LEU A 16 -12.65 -26.84 -5.26
C LEU A 16 -13.09 -27.22 -6.70
N LEU A 17 -12.19 -27.72 -7.55
CA LEU A 17 -12.48 -27.99 -8.97
C LEU A 17 -12.13 -29.39 -9.51
N SER A 18 -11.97 -30.39 -8.65
CA SER A 18 -11.73 -31.78 -9.10
C SER A 18 -12.70 -32.79 -8.47
N TRP A 19 -13.99 -32.59 -8.71
CA TRP A 19 -14.99 -33.67 -8.60
C TRP A 19 -15.31 -34.22 -10.00
N PRO A 20 -15.12 -35.53 -10.26
CA PRO A 20 -15.39 -36.14 -11.58
C PRO A 20 -16.85 -35.97 -12.07
N GLY A 21 -17.79 -35.64 -11.19
CA GLY A 21 -19.20 -35.41 -11.53
C GLY A 21 -19.49 -34.05 -12.18
N PHE A 22 -18.66 -33.02 -11.97
CA PHE A 22 -18.97 -31.66 -12.44
C PHE A 22 -18.66 -31.45 -13.93
N ILE A 23 -17.62 -32.13 -14.44
CA ILE A 23 -17.24 -32.09 -15.87
C ILE A 23 -18.31 -32.77 -16.75
N PHE A 24 -19.04 -33.75 -16.22
CA PHE A 24 -20.10 -34.45 -16.95
C PHE A 24 -21.37 -33.59 -17.12
N LEU A 25 -21.72 -32.80 -16.11
CA LEU A 25 -22.88 -31.90 -16.12
C LEU A 25 -22.68 -30.69 -17.04
N VAL A 26 -21.48 -30.09 -17.05
CA VAL A 26 -21.17 -28.94 -17.90
C VAL A 26 -21.14 -29.35 -19.38
N ARG A 27 -20.61 -30.54 -19.73
CA ARG A 27 -20.61 -31.02 -21.13
C ARG A 27 -21.99 -31.37 -21.66
N PHE A 28 -22.94 -31.80 -20.82
CA PHE A 28 -24.32 -32.06 -21.25
C PHE A 28 -25.09 -30.76 -21.50
N ALA A 29 -24.86 -29.72 -20.69
CA ALA A 29 -25.51 -28.42 -20.87
C ALA A 29 -25.07 -27.70 -22.17
N THR A 30 -23.80 -27.81 -22.56
CA THR A 30 -23.30 -27.20 -23.81
C THR A 30 -23.83 -27.90 -25.08
N ILE A 31 -24.13 -29.20 -25.01
CA ILE A 31 -24.71 -29.96 -26.14
C ILE A 31 -26.20 -29.62 -26.33
N CYS A 32 -26.94 -29.36 -25.24
CA CYS A 32 -28.33 -28.93 -25.33
C CYS A 32 -28.48 -27.49 -25.88
N LEU A 33 -27.54 -26.60 -25.58
CA LEU A 33 -27.56 -25.20 -26.05
C LEU A 33 -27.17 -25.03 -27.53
N THR A 34 -26.32 -25.92 -28.07
CA THR A 34 -25.96 -25.91 -29.51
C THR A 34 -27.06 -26.53 -30.39
N LEU A 35 -27.86 -27.46 -29.86
CA LEU A 35 -29.03 -27.99 -30.57
C LEU A 35 -30.22 -27.02 -30.59
N ALA A 36 -30.39 -26.17 -29.57
CA ALA A 36 -31.44 -25.14 -29.55
C ALA A 36 -31.16 -23.97 -30.51
N SER A 37 -29.90 -23.69 -30.82
CA SER A 37 -29.50 -22.60 -31.74
C SER A 37 -29.56 -22.99 -33.22
N LEU A 38 -29.57 -24.29 -33.55
CA LEU A 38 -29.76 -24.77 -34.93
C LEU A 38 -31.23 -24.75 -35.41
N VAL A 39 -32.20 -24.70 -34.49
CA VAL A 39 -33.64 -24.63 -34.83
C VAL A 39 -34.11 -23.17 -35.06
N LEU A 40 -33.43 -22.18 -34.48
CA LEU A 40 -33.82 -20.76 -34.61
C LEU A 40 -33.17 -20.04 -35.80
N PHE A 41 -32.13 -20.60 -36.42
CA PHE A 41 -31.48 -20.03 -37.61
C PHE A 41 -32.13 -20.46 -38.95
N GLY A 42 -33.07 -21.42 -38.93
CA GLY A 42 -33.76 -21.90 -40.13
C GLY A 42 -34.85 -20.96 -40.67
N ASP A 43 -35.40 -20.07 -39.83
CA ASP A 43 -36.58 -19.26 -40.18
C ASP A 43 -36.27 -17.78 -40.49
N LEU A 44 -35.03 -17.31 -40.34
CA LEU A 44 -34.69 -15.90 -40.58
C LEU A 44 -34.06 -15.59 -41.96
N GLN A 45 -33.84 -16.59 -42.82
CA GLN A 45 -33.11 -16.40 -44.09
C GLN A 45 -34.02 -16.21 -45.32
N LYS A 46 -35.32 -15.94 -45.13
CA LYS A 46 -36.30 -15.75 -46.23
C LYS A 46 -36.84 -14.33 -46.40
N SER A 47 -36.32 -13.34 -45.69
CA SER A 47 -36.74 -11.95 -45.88
C SER A 47 -35.53 -11.04 -46.05
N LEU A 48 -35.57 -10.23 -47.11
CA LEU A 48 -34.65 -9.13 -47.44
C LEU A 48 -33.44 -9.48 -48.31
N SER A 49 -33.73 -9.96 -49.51
CA SER A 49 -32.95 -9.65 -50.71
C SER A 49 -33.32 -8.27 -51.27
N GLY A 50 -32.33 -7.40 -51.46
CA GLY A 50 -32.36 -6.35 -52.48
C GLY A 50 -32.24 -4.91 -51.97
N HIS A 51 -31.04 -4.33 -52.08
CA HIS A 51 -30.73 -3.25 -53.04
C HIS A 51 -29.26 -2.81 -52.92
N GLN A 52 -28.62 -2.62 -54.07
CA GLN A 52 -27.29 -2.06 -54.27
C GLN A 52 -27.27 -0.53 -54.05
N ILE A 53 -26.10 0.08 -53.79
CA ILE A 53 -25.35 0.99 -54.71
C ILE A 53 -24.36 1.91 -53.94
N ARG A 54 -23.09 1.81 -54.37
CA ARG A 54 -21.96 2.77 -54.56
C ARG A 54 -21.66 3.97 -53.64
N ALA A 55 -20.35 4.02 -53.36
CA ALA A 55 -19.39 5.10 -53.05
C ALA A 55 -19.64 6.53 -53.59
N ALA A 56 -19.11 7.53 -52.84
CA ALA A 56 -18.43 8.72 -53.36
C ALA A 56 -17.57 9.44 -52.28
N PHE A 57 -16.47 10.03 -52.74
CA PHE A 57 -15.46 10.89 -52.10
C PHE A 57 -16.00 12.24 -51.58
N ASN A 58 -15.31 12.88 -50.61
CA ASN A 58 -14.72 14.21 -50.80
C ASN A 58 -13.83 14.72 -49.64
N GLU A 59 -12.77 15.44 -50.04
CA GLU A 59 -11.79 16.21 -49.26
C GLU A 59 -12.26 17.66 -48.96
N ASN A 60 -11.39 18.39 -48.25
CA ASN A 60 -11.27 19.85 -48.04
C ASN A 60 -12.08 20.42 -46.85
N ASP A 61 -11.58 21.32 -45.99
CA ASP A 61 -10.54 22.35 -46.14
C ASP A 61 -9.96 22.78 -44.77
N SER A 62 -8.74 23.34 -44.80
CA SER A 62 -8.12 24.12 -43.71
C SER A 62 -8.27 25.63 -44.00
N PRO A 63 -7.98 26.53 -43.05
CA PRO A 63 -6.87 27.44 -43.36
C PRO A 63 -5.96 27.81 -42.19
N GLN A 64 -4.67 27.92 -42.51
CA GLN A 64 -3.62 28.60 -41.76
C GLN A 64 -3.61 30.11 -42.05
N THR A 65 -3.08 30.91 -41.12
CA THR A 65 -2.46 32.21 -41.44
C THR A 65 -1.12 32.35 -40.73
N GLN A 66 -0.09 32.58 -41.54
CA GLN A 66 1.28 32.96 -41.20
C GLN A 66 1.38 34.49 -41.05
N ASN A 67 2.41 34.98 -40.35
CA ASN A 67 3.15 36.19 -40.75
C ASN A 67 4.52 36.21 -40.07
N ALA A 68 5.55 36.56 -40.84
CA ALA A 68 6.94 36.63 -40.42
C ALA A 68 7.68 37.82 -41.09
N VAL A 69 8.84 38.16 -40.50
CA VAL A 69 10.04 38.86 -41.03
C VAL A 69 9.92 40.41 -41.09
N PRO A 70 10.98 41.25 -40.87
CA PRO A 70 12.39 40.96 -41.15
C PRO A 70 13.53 41.45 -40.23
N SER A 71 14.70 40.85 -40.53
CA SER A 71 16.07 41.01 -40.06
C SER A 71 16.84 42.19 -40.66
N THR A 72 17.88 42.67 -39.96
CA THR A 72 19.09 43.30 -40.58
C THR A 72 20.36 43.06 -39.74
N GLN A 73 21.44 42.65 -40.42
CA GLN A 73 22.85 42.65 -39.97
C GLN A 73 23.50 44.03 -40.20
N ARG A 74 24.51 44.46 -39.41
CA ARG A 74 25.97 44.45 -39.74
C ARG A 74 26.83 45.40 -38.87
N ASP A 75 28.13 45.05 -38.78
CA ASP A 75 29.35 45.87 -38.59
C ASP A 75 30.04 46.01 -37.20
N ALA A 76 31.37 46.19 -37.28
CA ALA A 76 32.42 45.85 -36.30
C ALA A 76 33.16 47.07 -35.66
N VAL A 77 33.61 46.88 -34.39
CA VAL A 77 34.88 47.24 -33.64
C VAL A 77 35.69 48.50 -34.10
N PRO A 78 36.20 49.43 -33.23
CA PRO A 78 37.19 49.11 -32.16
C PRO A 78 37.31 49.95 -30.85
N SER A 79 38.04 49.32 -29.91
CA SER A 79 38.99 49.81 -28.87
C SER A 79 38.60 50.86 -27.81
N ASN A 80 38.77 50.50 -26.52
CA ASN A 80 39.80 51.09 -25.63
C ASN A 80 39.94 50.31 -24.29
N GLU A 81 41.20 50.29 -23.82
CA GLU A 81 41.79 49.90 -22.52
C GLU A 81 41.08 50.62 -21.34
N GLU A 82 41.14 50.30 -20.05
CA GLU A 82 41.98 49.56 -19.08
C GLU A 82 41.06 49.44 -17.83
N GLU A 83 41.12 48.49 -16.89
CA GLU A 83 42.07 48.44 -15.78
C GLU A 83 41.63 47.32 -14.80
N GLY A 84 42.60 46.66 -14.16
CA GLY A 84 42.46 45.37 -13.50
C GLY A 84 41.59 45.31 -12.23
N ARG A 85 40.95 44.14 -12.06
CA ARG A 85 40.50 43.65 -10.76
C ARG A 85 40.86 42.17 -10.66
N ALA A 86 41.76 41.85 -9.74
CA ALA A 86 42.23 40.50 -9.47
C ALA A 86 41.04 39.55 -9.27
N ALA A 87 40.89 38.58 -10.18
CA ALA A 87 39.93 37.51 -10.03
C ALA A 87 40.40 36.58 -8.91
N VAL A 88 39.72 36.67 -7.76
CA VAL A 88 39.79 35.65 -6.72
C VAL A 88 39.22 34.38 -7.34
N HIS A 89 40.09 33.46 -7.73
CA HIS A 89 39.71 32.09 -8.07
C HIS A 89 39.17 31.43 -6.79
N HIS A 90 37.87 31.58 -6.54
CA HIS A 90 37.15 30.69 -5.63
C HIS A 90 37.09 29.32 -6.29
N ALA A 91 37.92 28.41 -5.79
CA ALA A 91 37.82 26.99 -6.11
C ALA A 91 36.40 26.53 -5.76
N SER A 92 35.57 26.35 -6.78
CA SER A 92 34.29 25.67 -6.65
C SER A 92 34.56 24.26 -6.13
N SER A 93 33.91 23.87 -5.02
CA SER A 93 33.92 22.49 -4.54
C SER A 93 33.69 21.51 -5.69
N PRO A 94 34.36 20.34 -5.71
CA PRO A 94 34.21 19.39 -6.80
C PRO A 94 32.74 19.02 -6.96
N LYS A 95 32.16 19.30 -8.13
CA LYS A 95 30.82 18.81 -8.47
C LYS A 95 30.90 17.28 -8.53
N HIS A 96 30.55 16.60 -7.44
CA HIS A 96 30.34 15.16 -7.47
C HIS A 96 29.25 14.87 -8.50
N TYR A 97 29.64 14.27 -9.62
CA TYR A 97 28.72 13.93 -10.69
C TYR A 97 28.05 12.60 -10.35
N TYR A 98 26.87 12.69 -9.74
CA TYR A 98 26.03 11.52 -9.50
C TYR A 98 25.36 11.11 -10.80
N LYS A 99 25.33 9.81 -11.07
CA LYS A 99 24.66 9.26 -12.24
C LYS A 99 23.15 9.27 -11.98
N SER A 100 22.38 9.92 -12.85
CA SER A 100 20.91 9.87 -12.80
C SER A 100 20.34 8.90 -13.82
N TYR A 101 19.28 8.19 -13.44
CA TYR A 101 18.54 7.32 -14.34
C TYR A 101 17.93 8.16 -15.47
N PRO A 102 18.14 7.81 -16.76
CA PRO A 102 17.69 8.64 -17.88
C PRO A 102 16.20 9.00 -17.86
N GLY A 103 15.34 8.08 -17.39
CA GLY A 103 13.90 8.30 -17.26
C GLY A 103 13.50 9.35 -16.21
N LEU A 104 14.38 9.67 -15.26
CA LEU A 104 14.12 10.63 -14.17
C LEU A 104 14.75 12.02 -14.41
N ALA A 105 15.58 12.17 -15.46
CA ALA A 105 16.46 13.34 -15.63
C ALA A 105 15.70 14.68 -15.79
N ASN A 106 14.46 14.64 -16.28
CA ASN A 106 13.63 15.83 -16.53
C ASN A 106 12.54 16.07 -15.46
N GLU A 107 12.51 15.27 -14.39
CA GLU A 107 11.49 15.42 -13.35
C GLU A 107 11.82 16.56 -12.37
N THR A 108 10.86 17.47 -12.17
CA THR A 108 10.92 18.54 -11.17
C THR A 108 10.57 18.00 -9.79
N SER A 109 11.58 17.63 -9.00
CA SER A 109 11.39 17.03 -7.69
C SER A 109 12.08 17.77 -6.55
N ILE A 110 13.08 18.61 -6.85
CA ILE A 110 13.86 19.32 -5.84
C ILE A 110 12.96 20.37 -5.19
N ALA A 111 12.68 20.22 -3.89
CA ALA A 111 11.85 21.15 -3.15
C ALA A 111 12.68 22.35 -2.69
N CYS A 112 12.44 23.51 -3.30
CA CYS A 112 13.19 24.75 -3.04
C CYS A 112 12.60 25.58 -1.87
N GLY A 113 11.87 24.95 -0.94
CA GLY A 113 11.20 25.58 0.21
C GLY A 113 9.92 26.37 -0.10
N GLY A 114 9.30 26.13 -1.26
CA GLY A 114 8.02 26.74 -1.64
C GLY A 114 7.61 26.48 -3.09
N HIS A 115 8.58 26.08 -3.92
CA HIS A 115 8.37 25.62 -5.30
C HIS A 115 9.23 24.38 -5.57
N LYS A 116 9.14 23.82 -6.78
CA LYS A 116 10.00 22.72 -7.24
C LYS A 116 10.87 23.13 -8.42
N ALA A 117 12.06 22.55 -8.52
CA ALA A 117 12.98 22.71 -9.65
C ALA A 117 13.56 21.36 -10.09
N THR A 118 14.24 21.31 -11.25
CA THR A 118 14.96 20.11 -11.69
C THR A 118 16.32 19.95 -10.98
N SER A 119 16.86 21.04 -10.43
CA SER A 119 18.14 21.08 -9.72
C SER A 119 18.23 22.32 -8.81
N CYS A 120 19.09 22.29 -7.79
CA CYS A 120 19.20 23.40 -6.84
C CYS A 120 19.66 24.72 -7.47
N ASP A 121 20.53 24.67 -8.48
CA ASP A 121 20.97 25.86 -9.22
C ASP A 121 19.83 26.56 -9.97
N GLN A 122 18.70 25.86 -10.20
CA GLN A 122 17.50 26.43 -10.79
C GLN A 122 16.46 26.94 -9.77
N CYS A 123 16.62 26.64 -8.47
CA CYS A 123 15.73 27.17 -7.44
C CYS A 123 15.64 28.71 -7.39
N PRO A 124 16.73 29.48 -7.60
CA PRO A 124 16.66 30.93 -7.42
C PRO A 124 15.66 31.62 -8.35
N GLN A 125 15.50 31.16 -9.60
CA GLN A 125 14.62 31.78 -10.61
C GLN A 125 14.70 33.33 -10.69
N GLY A 126 15.89 33.90 -10.45
CA GLY A 126 16.10 35.36 -10.38
C GLY A 126 15.87 36.02 -9.02
N HIS A 127 15.36 35.30 -8.02
CA HIS A 127 15.08 35.76 -6.65
C HIS A 127 16.21 35.49 -5.63
N GLY A 128 17.31 34.88 -6.07
CA GLY A 128 18.53 34.68 -5.27
C GLY A 128 18.33 33.78 -4.04
N ALA A 129 19.05 34.09 -2.96
CA ALA A 129 19.09 33.29 -1.73
C ALA A 129 17.71 33.04 -1.10
N SER A 130 16.79 33.99 -1.24
CA SER A 130 15.44 33.89 -0.65
C SER A 130 14.63 32.71 -1.18
N TRP A 131 14.98 32.20 -2.37
CA TRP A 131 14.31 31.07 -3.03
C TRP A 131 15.12 29.77 -2.98
N CYS A 132 16.19 29.74 -2.20
CA CYS A 132 17.05 28.57 -2.05
C CYS A 132 16.89 27.95 -0.66
N ASN A 133 15.93 27.04 -0.54
CA ASN A 133 15.57 26.39 0.73
C ASN A 133 15.16 24.93 0.49
N GLY A 134 14.77 24.21 1.55
CA GLY A 134 14.27 22.83 1.45
C GLY A 134 15.40 21.84 1.18
N ASP A 135 15.40 21.24 -0.01
CA ASP A 135 16.45 20.31 -0.47
C ASP A 135 17.76 21.03 -0.82
N CYS A 136 17.73 22.35 -0.86
CA CYS A 136 18.83 23.21 -1.27
C CYS A 136 19.19 24.21 -0.18
N GLU A 137 20.44 24.67 -0.20
CA GLU A 137 20.93 25.72 0.67
C GLU A 137 21.75 26.74 -0.11
N TRP A 138 21.59 28.01 0.26
CA TRP A 138 22.38 29.08 -0.33
C TRP A 138 23.76 29.11 0.29
N SER A 139 24.79 28.91 -0.51
CA SER A 139 26.18 28.93 -0.06
C SER A 139 27.08 29.51 -1.13
N HIS A 140 28.06 30.31 -0.71
CA HIS A 140 29.05 30.94 -1.60
C HIS A 140 28.45 31.69 -2.82
N GLY A 141 27.27 32.32 -2.64
CA GLY A 141 26.63 33.10 -3.70
C GLY A 141 25.87 32.27 -4.74
N ALA A 142 25.67 30.97 -4.51
CA ALA A 142 24.89 30.09 -5.36
C ALA A 142 23.93 29.22 -4.54
N CYS A 143 22.88 28.72 -5.19
CA CYS A 143 22.03 27.70 -4.60
C CYS A 143 22.56 26.31 -4.93
N ALA A 144 22.84 25.51 -3.91
CA ALA A 144 23.40 24.17 -4.04
C ALA A 144 22.59 23.16 -3.23
N ARG A 145 22.83 21.86 -3.46
CA ARG A 145 22.24 20.80 -2.63
C ARG A 145 22.60 21.04 -1.17
N SER A 146 21.63 20.90 -0.27
CA SER A 146 21.90 21.10 1.15
C SER A 146 22.90 20.07 1.68
N SER A 147 23.88 20.54 2.44
CA SER A 147 24.80 19.70 3.22
C SER A 147 24.06 18.73 4.14
N LYS A 148 22.85 19.09 4.58
CA LYS A 148 21.94 18.22 5.36
C LYS A 148 21.42 17.01 4.60
N LEU A 149 21.62 16.94 3.28
CA LEU A 149 21.18 15.83 2.42
C LEU A 149 22.35 15.08 1.78
N GLU A 150 23.59 15.34 2.21
CA GLU A 150 24.78 14.63 1.71
C GLU A 150 24.72 13.12 1.95
N HIS A 151 24.00 12.69 2.99
CA HIS A 151 23.84 11.28 3.30
C HIS A 151 22.81 10.55 2.43
N ILE A 152 22.07 11.28 1.58
CA ILE A 152 21.02 10.75 0.72
C ILE A 152 21.40 10.92 -0.74
N HIS A 153 21.12 9.92 -1.56
CA HIS A 153 21.30 10.01 -3.00
C HIS A 153 20.49 11.18 -3.63
N PRO A 154 21.03 11.92 -4.62
CA PRO A 154 20.32 13.05 -5.23
C PRO A 154 18.94 12.77 -5.81
N ASP A 155 18.76 11.60 -6.43
CA ASP A 155 17.49 11.19 -7.02
C ASP A 155 16.52 10.51 -6.03
N TYR A 156 16.88 10.38 -4.74
CA TYR A 156 16.06 9.69 -3.75
C TYR A 156 14.61 10.21 -3.73
N PHE A 157 14.42 11.53 -3.72
CA PHE A 157 13.09 12.14 -3.68
C PHE A 157 12.27 11.95 -4.95
N ARG A 158 12.90 11.67 -6.11
CA ARG A 158 12.25 11.29 -7.37
C ARG A 158 11.75 9.86 -7.30
N ILE A 159 12.63 8.96 -6.86
CA ILE A 159 12.34 7.52 -6.77
C ILE A 159 11.13 7.29 -5.85
N ILE A 160 11.09 7.92 -4.67
CA ILE A 160 9.99 7.74 -3.70
C ILE A 160 8.66 8.39 -4.09
N GLN A 161 8.57 9.08 -5.25
CA GLN A 161 7.26 9.48 -5.80
C GLN A 161 6.50 8.30 -6.39
N ARG A 162 7.21 7.22 -6.75
CA ARG A 162 6.63 6.02 -7.35
C ARG A 162 6.05 5.14 -6.25
N TYR A 163 4.87 4.57 -6.50
CA TYR A 163 4.10 3.89 -5.48
C TYR A 163 4.85 2.74 -4.77
N ALA A 164 5.66 1.98 -5.51
CA ALA A 164 6.36 0.82 -4.98
C ALA A 164 7.46 1.20 -3.98
N PHE A 165 8.03 2.41 -4.06
CA PHE A 165 9.20 2.86 -3.33
C PHE A 165 8.81 3.69 -2.10
N GLN A 166 8.84 3.05 -0.94
CA GLN A 166 8.49 3.64 0.34
C GLN A 166 9.74 4.22 1.04
N PRO A 167 9.73 5.51 1.43
CA PRO A 167 10.86 6.12 2.13
C PRO A 167 10.98 5.69 3.59
N VAL A 168 12.19 5.81 4.13
CA VAL A 168 12.51 5.60 5.56
C VAL A 168 13.01 6.91 6.17
N LYS A 169 12.51 7.23 7.37
CA LYS A 169 12.99 8.36 8.19
C LYS A 169 13.59 7.88 9.50
N ASN A 170 14.42 8.70 10.15
CA ASN A 170 14.86 8.46 11.52
C ASN A 170 13.89 9.04 12.57
N ASN A 171 14.21 8.89 13.85
CA ASN A 171 13.49 9.49 15.00
C ASN A 171 13.40 11.02 14.97
N ASN A 172 14.25 11.72 14.20
CA ASN A 172 14.20 13.18 14.05
C ASN A 172 13.38 13.62 12.83
N GLY A 173 12.79 12.69 12.09
CA GLY A 173 12.04 12.98 10.87
C GLY A 173 12.91 13.23 9.63
N GLU A 174 14.20 12.94 9.71
CA GLU A 174 15.15 13.05 8.60
C GLU A 174 15.11 11.79 7.74
N TYR A 175 15.10 11.95 6.41
CA TYR A 175 15.18 10.81 5.51
C TYR A 175 16.53 10.09 5.63
N VAL A 176 16.53 8.78 5.42
CA VAL A 176 17.72 7.94 5.39
C VAL A 176 17.83 7.31 4.00
N ASN A 177 19.04 7.05 3.50
CA ASN A 177 19.30 6.50 2.16
C ASN A 177 18.93 5.02 2.01
N ILE A 178 17.70 4.70 2.40
CA ILE A 178 17.05 3.40 2.41
C ILE A 178 15.67 3.58 1.78
N ILE A 179 15.31 2.68 0.88
CA ILE A 179 13.98 2.61 0.27
C ILE A 179 13.43 1.21 0.52
N LEU A 180 12.19 1.13 1.02
CA LEU A 180 11.49 -0.14 1.13
C LEU A 180 10.62 -0.35 -0.10
N VAL A 181 10.63 -1.56 -0.66
CA VAL A 181 9.76 -1.93 -1.79
C VAL A 181 8.54 -2.64 -1.23
N ARG A 182 7.36 -2.00 -1.33
CA ARG A 182 6.13 -2.39 -0.61
C ARG A 182 5.08 -3.12 -1.46
N SER A 183 5.32 -3.22 -2.76
CA SER A 183 4.44 -3.87 -3.72
C SER A 183 5.26 -4.40 -4.90
N PRO A 184 4.66 -5.21 -5.79
CA PRO A 184 5.22 -5.39 -7.11
C PRO A 184 5.44 -4.03 -7.79
N PHE A 185 6.47 -3.97 -8.63
CA PHE A 185 6.76 -2.84 -9.49
C PHE A 185 5.54 -2.53 -10.35
N ARG A 186 5.14 -1.25 -10.39
CA ARG A 186 3.90 -0.82 -11.04
C ARG A 186 4.19 -0.08 -12.34
N GLU A 187 5.21 0.75 -12.33
CA GLU A 187 5.66 1.43 -13.54
C GLU A 187 6.53 0.48 -14.38
N VAL A 188 6.52 0.70 -15.70
CA VAL A 188 7.24 -0.17 -16.66
C VAL A 188 8.75 -0.20 -16.45
N ASP A 189 9.30 0.84 -15.83
CA ASP A 189 10.74 1.05 -15.61
C ASP A 189 11.14 0.98 -14.12
N ASP A 190 10.24 0.63 -13.21
CA ASP A 190 10.53 0.55 -11.77
C ASP A 190 11.67 -0.44 -11.46
N GLU A 191 11.72 -1.57 -12.17
CA GLU A 191 12.82 -2.52 -12.04
C GLU A 191 14.15 -1.93 -12.51
N ASP A 192 14.15 -1.23 -13.63
CA ASP A 192 15.36 -0.61 -14.18
C ASP A 192 15.87 0.47 -13.23
N VAL A 193 14.96 1.25 -12.62
CA VAL A 193 15.30 2.22 -11.57
C VAL A 193 15.93 1.52 -10.37
N TYR A 194 15.34 0.44 -9.88
CA TYR A 194 15.95 -0.35 -8.80
C TYR A 194 17.36 -0.84 -9.18
N LEU A 195 17.50 -1.50 -10.33
CA LEU A 195 18.77 -2.07 -10.78
C LEU A 195 19.85 -1.01 -10.96
N PHE A 196 19.47 0.20 -11.38
CA PHE A 196 20.38 1.31 -11.56
C PHE A 196 20.92 1.87 -10.24
N TYR A 197 20.09 1.95 -9.19
CA TYR A 197 20.45 2.58 -7.91
C TYR A 197 20.80 1.61 -6.77
N LYS A 198 20.61 0.30 -6.94
CA LYS A 198 20.80 -0.70 -5.86
C LYS A 198 22.18 -0.69 -5.17
N ASP A 199 23.19 -0.17 -5.85
CA ASP A 199 24.55 -0.08 -5.32
C ASP A 199 24.76 1.22 -4.50
N ASP A 200 24.01 2.29 -4.82
CA ASP A 200 24.08 3.60 -4.18
C ASP A 200 23.01 3.83 -3.09
N ILE A 201 21.90 3.09 -3.13
CA ILE A 201 20.78 3.17 -2.18
C ILE A 201 20.47 1.75 -1.68
N ILE A 202 20.21 1.61 -0.38
CA ILE A 202 19.76 0.32 0.17
C ILE A 202 18.28 0.14 -0.12
N PHE A 203 17.95 -0.82 -1.00
CA PHE A 203 16.59 -1.29 -1.20
C PHE A 203 16.34 -2.54 -0.37
N LEU A 204 15.27 -2.56 0.42
CA LEU A 204 14.80 -3.73 1.16
C LEU A 204 13.34 -4.01 0.79
N GLY A 205 12.90 -5.25 0.80
CA GLY A 205 11.46 -5.53 0.65
C GLY A 205 10.69 -5.35 1.96
N ILE A 206 9.40 -5.04 1.87
CA ILE A 206 8.48 -5.02 3.02
C ILE A 206 7.12 -5.62 2.67
N SER A 207 6.63 -6.51 3.53
CA SER A 207 5.25 -7.00 3.49
C SER A 207 4.26 -5.85 3.70
N SER A 208 3.44 -5.53 2.70
CA SER A 208 2.48 -4.42 2.74
C SER A 208 1.26 -4.61 1.83
N PHE A 209 1.47 -4.73 0.51
CA PHE A 209 0.38 -4.83 -0.47
C PHE A 209 -0.14 -6.27 -0.63
N GLU A 210 -1.41 -6.53 -0.31
CA GLU A 210 -2.07 -7.85 -0.44
C GLU A 210 -1.25 -8.98 0.19
N SER A 211 -0.69 -9.87 -0.65
CA SER A 211 0.16 -11.00 -0.28
C SER A 211 1.66 -10.77 -0.50
N PHE A 212 2.06 -9.56 -0.91
CA PHE A 212 3.45 -9.26 -1.30
C PHE A 212 4.47 -9.64 -0.19
N PRO A 213 5.55 -10.36 -0.54
CA PRO A 213 6.09 -10.62 -1.89
C PRO A 213 5.53 -11.88 -2.59
N LEU A 214 4.60 -12.58 -1.96
CA LEU A 214 3.98 -13.78 -2.52
C LEU A 214 2.88 -13.39 -3.52
N GLU A 215 2.50 -14.35 -4.36
CA GLU A 215 1.45 -14.23 -5.34
C GLU A 215 0.16 -13.93 -4.61
N SER A 216 -0.54 -12.92 -5.12
CA SER A 216 -1.86 -12.61 -4.60
C SER A 216 -2.81 -13.73 -5.00
N PRO A 217 -3.47 -14.40 -4.04
CA PRO A 217 -4.51 -15.36 -4.35
C PRO A 217 -5.80 -14.66 -4.79
N ASN A 218 -5.80 -13.32 -4.89
CA ASN A 218 -6.93 -12.54 -5.34
C ASN A 218 -7.18 -12.73 -6.84
N PRO A 219 -8.32 -13.31 -7.26
CA PRO A 219 -8.60 -13.55 -8.68
C PRO A 219 -8.80 -12.24 -9.48
N TYR A 220 -9.00 -11.11 -8.78
CA TYR A 220 -9.09 -9.79 -9.39
C TYR A 220 -7.74 -9.08 -9.50
N SER A 221 -6.69 -9.63 -8.90
CA SER A 221 -5.33 -9.13 -9.10
C SER A 221 -4.82 -9.63 -10.46
N HIS A 222 -4.69 -8.69 -11.41
CA HIS A 222 -4.19 -9.01 -12.75
C HIS A 222 -2.83 -9.70 -12.66
N SER A 223 -2.75 -10.97 -13.07
CA SER A 223 -1.47 -11.59 -13.35
C SER A 223 -1.55 -12.56 -14.53
N ASP A 224 -1.29 -12.04 -15.74
CA ASP A 224 -0.74 -12.88 -16.82
C ASP A 224 0.70 -13.33 -16.51
N ARG A 225 1.25 -13.01 -15.32
CA ARG A 225 2.66 -13.21 -14.93
C ARG A 225 2.89 -13.66 -13.47
N GLY A 226 1.87 -14.10 -12.74
CA GLY A 226 1.88 -14.27 -11.26
C GLY A 226 3.03 -15.11 -10.69
N LYS A 227 3.31 -16.27 -11.28
CA LYS A 227 4.43 -17.14 -10.85
C LYS A 227 5.84 -16.61 -11.09
N ILE A 228 6.05 -15.81 -12.13
CA ILE A 228 7.39 -15.30 -12.49
C ILE A 228 7.84 -14.20 -11.51
N MET A 229 6.90 -13.59 -10.79
CA MET A 229 7.16 -12.45 -9.92
C MET A 229 7.51 -12.84 -8.47
N GLU A 230 7.03 -13.98 -7.96
CA GLU A 230 7.31 -14.42 -6.58
C GLU A 230 8.79 -14.71 -6.34
N GLU A 231 9.37 -15.66 -7.11
CA GLU A 231 10.78 -16.06 -6.98
C GLU A 231 11.71 -14.86 -7.15
N LYS A 232 11.32 -13.92 -8.02
CA LYS A 232 12.02 -12.67 -8.23
C LYS A 232 12.04 -11.85 -6.95
N TYR A 233 10.89 -11.40 -6.42
CA TYR A 233 10.88 -10.47 -5.27
C TYR A 233 11.43 -11.08 -3.97
N LEU A 234 11.31 -12.40 -3.80
CA LEU A 234 11.89 -13.13 -2.66
C LEU A 234 13.42 -13.08 -2.63
N ASN A 235 14.08 -12.87 -3.78
CA ASN A 235 15.55 -12.83 -3.88
C ASN A 235 16.09 -11.51 -4.47
N LEU A 236 15.22 -10.60 -4.89
CA LEU A 236 15.62 -9.38 -5.58
C LEU A 236 16.39 -8.42 -4.67
N PHE A 237 16.03 -8.38 -3.39
CA PHE A 237 16.58 -7.46 -2.40
C PHE A 237 17.47 -8.21 -1.39
N PRO A 238 18.55 -7.57 -0.88
CA PRO A 238 19.44 -8.19 0.08
C PRO A 238 18.79 -8.46 1.44
N GLY A 239 17.66 -7.80 1.74
CA GLY A 239 16.90 -8.09 2.95
C GLY A 239 15.42 -7.75 2.85
N PHE A 240 14.63 -8.30 3.77
CA PHE A 240 13.17 -8.23 3.74
C PHE A 240 12.54 -8.14 5.14
N LEU A 241 11.61 -7.20 5.30
CA LEU A 241 10.72 -7.06 6.45
C LEU A 241 9.45 -7.87 6.16
N HIS A 242 9.33 -9.04 6.78
CA HIS A 242 8.30 -10.01 6.41
C HIS A 242 7.25 -10.27 7.50
N MET A 243 6.15 -10.91 7.07
CA MET A 243 5.10 -11.43 7.98
C MET A 243 4.80 -12.92 7.82
N MET A 244 5.56 -13.67 7.02
CA MET A 244 5.34 -15.12 6.88
C MET A 244 5.67 -15.85 8.17
N ARG A 245 4.91 -16.92 8.44
CA ARG A 245 5.09 -17.81 9.61
C ARG A 245 6.35 -18.66 9.48
N ASP A 246 6.62 -19.14 8.27
CA ASP A 246 7.73 -20.05 7.94
C ASP A 246 8.65 -19.41 6.89
N PRO A 247 9.39 -18.34 7.23
CA PRO A 247 10.15 -17.56 6.24
C PRO A 247 11.23 -18.35 5.51
N GLU A 248 11.78 -19.41 6.14
CA GLU A 248 12.77 -20.29 5.54
C GLU A 248 12.24 -21.13 4.37
N ASP A 249 10.91 -21.36 4.31
CA ASP A 249 10.26 -22.07 3.22
C ASP A 249 10.10 -21.18 1.97
N HIS A 250 10.27 -19.87 2.12
CA HIS A 250 10.02 -18.88 1.06
C HIS A 250 11.29 -18.15 0.61
N PHE A 251 12.11 -17.71 1.56
CA PHE A 251 13.26 -16.87 1.26
C PHE A 251 14.55 -17.68 1.16
N PRO A 252 15.40 -17.40 0.16
CA PRO A 252 16.70 -18.06 0.07
C PRO A 252 17.63 -17.58 1.20
N GLN A 253 18.59 -18.41 1.58
CA GLN A 253 19.47 -18.17 2.75
C GLN A 253 20.30 -16.88 2.67
N ASN A 254 20.53 -16.35 1.47
CA ASN A 254 21.28 -15.12 1.25
C ASN A 254 20.47 -13.84 1.50
N VAL A 255 19.18 -13.94 1.79
CA VAL A 255 18.32 -12.77 2.07
C VAL A 255 18.14 -12.64 3.57
N GLU A 256 18.60 -11.51 4.10
CA GLU A 256 18.48 -11.18 5.51
C GLU A 256 17.04 -10.81 5.86
N ARG A 257 16.55 -11.23 7.03
CA ARG A 257 15.11 -11.17 7.33
C ARG A 257 14.83 -10.67 8.73
N ILE A 258 13.72 -9.97 8.86
CA ILE A 258 13.15 -9.59 10.14
C ILE A 258 11.62 -9.70 10.10
N LEU A 259 11.02 -10.28 11.15
CA LEU A 259 9.56 -10.37 11.31
C LEU A 259 8.99 -8.99 11.69
N MET A 260 8.62 -8.21 10.68
CA MET A 260 8.23 -6.80 10.77
C MET A 260 7.40 -6.40 9.55
N SER A 261 6.42 -5.52 9.74
CA SER A 261 5.65 -4.91 8.65
C SER A 261 5.41 -3.44 8.91
N GLN A 262 4.71 -2.77 8.00
CA GLN A 262 4.34 -1.38 8.18
C GLN A 262 3.39 -1.16 9.36
N SER A 263 2.61 -2.18 9.73
CA SER A 263 1.70 -2.13 10.89
C SER A 263 2.43 -2.02 12.23
N ASP A 264 3.74 -2.28 12.28
CA ASP A 264 4.54 -2.19 13.49
C ASP A 264 4.80 -0.73 13.95
N PHE A 265 4.43 0.28 13.17
CA PHE A 265 4.81 1.70 13.33
C PHE A 265 3.61 2.67 13.40
N MET A 266 3.89 3.94 13.71
CA MET A 266 2.94 5.08 13.64
C MET A 266 1.71 4.93 14.55
N LEU A 267 1.94 4.50 15.80
CA LEU A 267 0.89 4.19 16.77
C LEU A 267 0.59 5.33 17.76
N ASP A 268 1.39 6.40 17.76
CA ASP A 268 1.21 7.53 18.69
C ASP A 268 -0.13 8.26 18.48
N ALA A 269 -0.55 8.42 17.22
CA ALA A 269 -1.80 9.09 16.87
C ALA A 269 -3.05 8.29 17.31
N PRO A 270 -3.19 6.99 16.99
CA PRO A 270 -4.31 6.19 17.52
C PRO A 270 -4.24 6.04 19.03
N GLU A 271 -3.06 5.90 19.65
CA GLU A 271 -2.93 5.86 21.12
C GLU A 271 -3.51 7.11 21.77
N LYS A 272 -3.06 8.30 21.32
CA LYS A 272 -3.54 9.58 21.83
C LYS A 272 -5.05 9.72 21.64
N PHE A 273 -5.56 9.38 20.47
CA PHE A 273 -7.00 9.44 20.20
C PHE A 273 -7.78 8.50 21.12
N GLY A 274 -7.31 7.26 21.30
CA GLY A 274 -7.93 6.29 22.20
C GLY A 274 -7.96 6.77 23.66
N GLN A 275 -6.90 7.43 24.13
CA GLN A 275 -6.84 8.01 25.48
C GLN A 275 -7.82 9.16 25.66
N GLU A 276 -7.91 10.07 24.68
CA GLU A 276 -8.86 11.20 24.70
C GLU A 276 -10.31 10.73 24.73
N HIS A 277 -10.59 9.55 24.16
CA HIS A 277 -11.92 8.96 24.03
C HIS A 277 -12.14 7.70 24.90
N ALA A 278 -11.32 7.50 25.94
CA ALA A 278 -11.37 6.28 26.76
C ALA A 278 -12.71 6.10 27.51
N ASN A 279 -13.40 7.20 27.80
CA ASN A 279 -14.67 7.23 28.54
C ASN A 279 -15.90 7.38 27.62
N ASP A 280 -15.71 7.35 26.29
CA ASP A 280 -16.83 7.41 25.36
C ASP A 280 -17.74 6.17 25.53
N GLU A 281 -19.04 6.39 25.41
CA GLU A 281 -20.02 5.30 25.46
C GLU A 281 -19.75 4.29 24.34
N LYS A 282 -19.75 3.00 24.71
CA LYS A 282 -19.62 1.88 23.76
C LYS A 282 -20.97 1.56 23.14
N ILE A 283 -21.17 2.05 21.92
CA ILE A 283 -22.41 1.93 21.15
C ILE A 283 -22.42 0.65 20.30
N TYR A 284 -21.26 0.23 19.80
CA TYR A 284 -21.13 -0.88 18.87
C TYR A 284 -20.36 -2.03 19.52
N ASP A 285 -20.71 -3.27 19.19
CA ASP A 285 -19.83 -4.39 19.52
C ASP A 285 -18.57 -4.34 18.65
N PHE A 286 -18.72 -4.11 17.34
CA PHE A 286 -17.57 -4.15 16.43
C PHE A 286 -17.49 -3.07 15.37
N VAL A 287 -16.26 -2.89 14.87
CA VAL A 287 -15.95 -2.15 13.65
C VAL A 287 -15.17 -3.05 12.70
N TYR A 288 -15.59 -3.04 11.44
CA TYR A 288 -14.90 -3.66 10.32
C TYR A 288 -14.45 -2.58 9.32
N SER A 289 -13.22 -2.71 8.81
CA SER A 289 -12.66 -1.82 7.79
C SER A 289 -12.70 -2.50 6.41
N GLY A 290 -13.64 -2.06 5.57
CA GLY A 290 -13.86 -2.53 4.20
C GLY A 290 -13.18 -1.66 3.14
N GLY A 291 -13.81 -1.56 1.98
CA GLY A 291 -13.38 -0.75 0.83
C GLY A 291 -14.55 -0.44 -0.09
N ASP A 292 -14.64 0.81 -0.55
CA ASP A 292 -15.78 1.33 -1.32
C ASP A 292 -15.68 1.06 -2.83
N GLN A 293 -14.59 0.43 -3.28
CA GLN A 293 -14.25 0.27 -4.70
C GLN A 293 -15.22 -0.67 -5.44
N ASP A 294 -15.77 -1.66 -4.76
CA ASP A 294 -16.60 -2.71 -5.38
C ASP A 294 -18.08 -2.59 -5.01
N VAL A 295 -18.52 -1.46 -4.45
CA VAL A 295 -19.93 -1.30 -4.02
C VAL A 295 -20.88 -1.40 -5.21
N GLU A 296 -20.44 -0.96 -6.39
CA GLU A 296 -21.25 -1.04 -7.60
C GLU A 296 -21.51 -2.47 -8.06
N THR A 297 -20.63 -3.40 -7.68
CA THR A 297 -20.75 -4.84 -7.94
C THR A 297 -21.13 -5.62 -6.68
N ASP A 298 -21.86 -4.99 -5.75
CA ASP A 298 -22.33 -5.61 -4.49
C ASP A 298 -21.18 -6.17 -3.62
N CYS A 299 -20.10 -5.40 -3.52
CA CYS A 299 -18.87 -5.81 -2.85
C CYS A 299 -18.33 -7.14 -3.39
N VAL A 300 -18.34 -7.30 -4.72
CA VAL A 300 -17.69 -8.39 -5.44
C VAL A 300 -16.62 -7.79 -6.35
N GLY A 301 -15.36 -7.92 -5.93
CA GLY A 301 -14.23 -7.36 -6.65
C GLY A 301 -12.96 -7.36 -5.81
N TRP A 302 -11.97 -6.58 -6.26
CA TRP A 302 -10.62 -6.62 -5.76
C TRP A 302 -10.51 -6.25 -4.27
N ALA A 303 -11.12 -5.12 -3.87
CA ALA A 303 -11.03 -4.63 -2.50
C ALA A 303 -11.80 -5.54 -1.54
N SER A 304 -12.98 -5.99 -1.95
CA SER A 304 -13.87 -6.84 -1.16
C SER A 304 -13.31 -8.24 -0.97
N TYR A 305 -12.58 -8.77 -1.96
CA TYR A 305 -11.83 -10.01 -1.80
C TYR A 305 -10.73 -9.87 -0.75
N ASN A 306 -9.90 -8.82 -0.85
CA ASN A 306 -8.84 -8.55 0.12
C ASN A 306 -9.39 -8.31 1.54
N LYS A 307 -10.55 -7.67 1.64
CA LYS A 307 -11.24 -7.44 2.92
C LYS A 307 -12.13 -8.61 3.37
N ASN A 308 -12.13 -9.71 2.63
CA ASN A 308 -12.89 -10.95 2.88
C ASN A 308 -14.39 -10.70 3.13
N PHE A 309 -15.01 -9.86 2.31
CA PHE A 309 -16.40 -9.42 2.53
C PHE A 309 -17.44 -10.53 2.30
N SER A 310 -17.13 -11.56 1.50
CA SER A 310 -17.98 -12.76 1.41
C SER A 310 -18.12 -13.43 2.77
N PHE A 311 -17.00 -13.68 3.48
CA PHE A 311 -17.04 -14.21 4.84
C PHE A 311 -17.74 -13.24 5.81
N VAL A 312 -17.57 -11.93 5.66
CA VAL A 312 -18.29 -10.95 6.49
C VAL A 312 -19.80 -11.15 6.37
N ARG A 313 -20.34 -11.38 5.16
CA ARG A 313 -21.78 -11.65 4.97
C ARG A 313 -22.22 -12.90 5.72
N ASP A 314 -21.44 -13.98 5.66
CA ASP A 314 -21.75 -15.23 6.38
C ASP A 314 -21.64 -15.05 7.91
N ALA A 315 -20.61 -14.34 8.37
CA ALA A 315 -20.42 -14.01 9.77
C ALA A 315 -21.56 -13.13 10.32
N LEU A 316 -22.09 -12.23 9.49
CA LEU A 316 -23.21 -11.35 9.85
C LEU A 316 -24.51 -12.13 10.12
N GLU A 317 -24.78 -13.23 9.40
CA GLU A 317 -25.92 -14.10 9.69
C GLU A 317 -25.87 -14.64 11.13
N VAL A 318 -24.67 -15.02 11.58
CA VAL A 318 -24.43 -15.50 12.96
C VAL A 318 -24.44 -14.34 13.95
N MET A 319 -23.67 -13.28 13.69
CA MET A 319 -23.53 -12.12 14.56
C MET A 319 -24.89 -11.47 14.84
N CYS A 320 -25.71 -11.24 13.82
CA CYS A 320 -27.00 -10.57 13.96
C CYS A 320 -28.14 -11.50 14.43
N SER A 321 -27.90 -12.81 14.50
CA SER A 321 -28.89 -13.79 14.98
C SER A 321 -29.45 -13.43 16.35
N SER A 322 -30.61 -14.00 16.70
CA SER A 322 -31.21 -13.82 18.03
C SER A 322 -30.31 -14.34 19.16
N GLU A 323 -29.38 -15.26 18.89
CA GLU A 323 -28.45 -15.78 19.87
C GLU A 323 -27.39 -14.74 20.29
N PHE A 324 -26.79 -14.05 19.31
CA PHE A 324 -25.66 -13.15 19.59
C PHE A 324 -26.06 -11.67 19.64
N ASN A 325 -27.05 -11.28 18.84
CA ASN A 325 -27.60 -9.93 18.76
C ASN A 325 -26.51 -8.84 18.70
N VAL A 326 -25.52 -9.02 17.83
CA VAL A 326 -24.37 -8.13 17.67
C VAL A 326 -24.78 -6.88 16.91
N THR A 327 -24.26 -5.74 17.35
CA THR A 327 -24.35 -4.45 16.67
C THR A 327 -22.97 -4.03 16.17
N GLY A 328 -22.89 -3.32 15.06
CA GLY A 328 -21.58 -3.00 14.50
C GLY A 328 -21.57 -2.02 13.35
N VAL A 329 -20.36 -1.74 12.87
CA VAL A 329 -20.11 -0.79 11.81
C VAL A 329 -19.29 -1.45 10.70
N LEU A 330 -19.80 -1.37 9.48
CA LEU A 330 -19.10 -1.75 8.26
C LEU A 330 -18.63 -0.48 7.55
N VAL A 331 -17.33 -0.18 7.68
CA VAL A 331 -16.74 1.04 7.13
C VAL A 331 -16.43 0.86 5.66
N ALA A 332 -16.77 1.87 4.85
CA ALA A 332 -16.57 1.90 3.40
C ALA A 332 -17.33 0.77 2.66
N ASN A 333 -18.58 0.52 3.06
CA ASN A 333 -19.49 -0.42 2.38
C ASN A 333 -20.65 0.30 1.66
N LYS A 334 -20.51 1.62 1.50
CA LYS A 334 -21.31 2.46 0.61
C LYS A 334 -20.41 3.13 -0.41
N ASN A 335 -20.96 3.41 -1.58
CA ASN A 335 -20.29 4.21 -2.60
C ASN A 335 -20.13 5.66 -2.11
N LYS A 336 -19.29 6.45 -2.78
CA LYS A 336 -18.86 7.77 -2.29
C LYS A 336 -19.99 8.79 -2.13
N ASP A 337 -21.03 8.70 -2.95
CA ASP A 337 -22.24 9.54 -2.87
C ASP A 337 -23.27 9.03 -1.84
N GLY A 338 -23.06 7.83 -1.28
CA GLY A 338 -23.93 7.20 -0.30
C GLY A 338 -25.26 6.69 -0.87
N THR A 339 -25.41 6.60 -2.19
CA THR A 339 -26.67 6.17 -2.83
C THR A 339 -26.83 4.66 -2.89
N LYS A 340 -25.74 3.91 -2.79
CA LYS A 340 -25.71 2.44 -2.86
C LYS A 340 -24.89 1.87 -1.70
N ALA A 341 -25.33 0.73 -1.21
CA ALA A 341 -24.66 -0.03 -0.16
C ALA A 341 -24.51 -1.48 -0.59
N CYS A 342 -23.45 -2.14 -0.14
CA CYS A 342 -23.32 -3.59 -0.30
C CYS A 342 -24.40 -4.31 0.51
N THR A 343 -24.92 -5.40 -0.04
CA THR A 343 -25.98 -6.18 0.57
C THR A 343 -25.49 -6.83 1.86
N ILE A 344 -26.31 -6.75 2.90
CA ILE A 344 -26.12 -7.46 4.18
C ILE A 344 -27.35 -8.32 4.49
N PRO A 345 -27.22 -9.36 5.33
CA PRO A 345 -28.37 -10.15 5.77
C PRO A 345 -29.52 -9.31 6.33
N ALA A 346 -30.76 -9.67 5.98
CA ALA A 346 -31.94 -8.93 6.45
C ALA A 346 -32.07 -8.90 7.98
N ILE A 347 -31.59 -9.95 8.66
CA ILE A 347 -31.56 -10.04 10.13
C ILE A 347 -30.66 -8.98 10.78
N CYS A 348 -29.76 -8.37 10.03
CA CYS A 348 -28.89 -7.28 10.46
C CYS A 348 -29.50 -5.88 10.30
N HIS A 349 -30.68 -5.74 9.68
CA HIS A 349 -31.32 -4.44 9.51
C HIS A 349 -31.58 -3.79 10.88
N GLY A 350 -31.12 -2.54 11.04
CA GLY A 350 -31.20 -1.80 12.30
C GLY A 350 -30.12 -2.15 13.34
N LYS A 351 -29.27 -3.16 13.08
CA LYS A 351 -28.15 -3.54 13.96
C LYS A 351 -26.79 -3.11 13.43
N ILE A 352 -26.66 -3.00 12.10
CA ILE A 352 -25.41 -2.72 11.42
C ILE A 352 -25.47 -1.36 10.72
N VAL A 353 -24.49 -0.51 11.02
CA VAL A 353 -24.27 0.77 10.35
C VAL A 353 -23.31 0.57 9.18
N GLN A 354 -23.71 0.95 7.97
CA GLN A 354 -22.83 1.00 6.80
C GLN A 354 -22.45 2.45 6.47
N THR A 355 -21.16 2.71 6.26
CA THR A 355 -20.63 4.05 5.96
C THR A 355 -20.05 4.13 4.55
N THR A 356 -19.91 5.36 4.04
CA THR A 356 -19.00 5.65 2.92
C THR A 356 -17.54 5.52 3.37
N PHE A 357 -16.58 5.76 2.48
CA PHE A 357 -15.19 6.00 2.90
C PHE A 357 -15.13 7.10 3.97
N LEU A 358 -14.26 6.91 4.97
CA LEU A 358 -14.10 7.81 6.12
C LEU A 358 -12.67 8.34 6.19
N GLY A 359 -12.53 9.58 6.65
CA GLY A 359 -11.23 10.08 7.09
C GLY A 359 -10.74 9.35 8.35
N GLN A 360 -9.43 9.39 8.60
CA GLN A 360 -8.84 8.67 9.73
C GLN A 360 -9.46 9.04 11.09
N LYS A 361 -9.73 10.33 11.33
CA LYS A 361 -10.34 10.80 12.58
C LYS A 361 -11.76 10.26 12.78
N GLU A 362 -12.56 10.19 11.71
CA GLU A 362 -13.92 9.67 11.76
C GLU A 362 -13.91 8.15 11.98
N PHE A 363 -12.99 7.44 11.31
CA PHE A 363 -12.77 6.02 11.54
C PHE A 363 -12.39 5.72 12.99
N PHE A 364 -11.46 6.50 13.57
CA PHE A 364 -11.11 6.38 14.98
C PHE A 364 -12.30 6.69 15.90
N GLY A 365 -13.17 7.63 15.53
CA GLY A 365 -14.42 7.88 16.25
C GLY A 365 -15.34 6.65 16.34
N TYR A 366 -15.39 5.82 15.29
CA TYR A 366 -16.11 4.55 15.34
C TYR A 366 -15.39 3.50 16.20
N LEU A 367 -14.07 3.38 16.09
CA LEU A 367 -13.29 2.47 16.95
C LEU A 367 -13.44 2.84 18.43
N ALA A 368 -13.37 4.12 18.78
CA ALA A 368 -13.53 4.60 20.15
C ALA A 368 -14.89 4.19 20.76
N LYS A 369 -15.92 4.05 19.93
CA LYS A 369 -17.28 3.65 20.35
C LYS A 369 -17.55 2.15 20.19
N ALA A 370 -16.56 1.37 19.77
CA ALA A 370 -16.67 -0.07 19.59
C ALA A 370 -15.99 -0.83 20.73
N ARG A 371 -16.41 -2.09 20.92
CA ARG A 371 -15.85 -3.00 21.92
C ARG A 371 -14.68 -3.82 21.39
N TRP A 372 -14.68 -4.17 20.10
CA TRP A 372 -13.60 -4.91 19.45
C TRP A 372 -13.49 -4.57 17.96
N ALA A 373 -12.35 -4.87 17.34
CA ALA A 373 -12.17 -4.73 15.89
C ALA A 373 -12.29 -6.09 15.20
N PHE A 374 -13.02 -6.16 14.08
CA PHE A 374 -13.21 -7.38 13.30
C PHE A 374 -12.26 -7.42 12.09
N LEU A 375 -11.39 -8.42 12.06
CA LEU A 375 -10.36 -8.58 11.03
C LEU A 375 -10.50 -9.94 10.31
N PRO A 376 -11.44 -10.07 9.38
CA PRO A 376 -11.67 -11.33 8.66
C PRO A 376 -10.71 -11.57 7.50
N GLN A 377 -9.83 -10.62 7.20
CA GLN A 377 -8.97 -10.67 6.03
C GLN A 377 -8.05 -11.89 6.06
N VAL A 378 -7.79 -12.45 4.87
CA VAL A 378 -6.77 -13.49 4.66
C VAL A 378 -5.58 -12.88 3.89
N CYS A 379 -5.88 -12.12 2.84
CA CYS A 379 -4.91 -11.50 1.93
C CYS A 379 -4.50 -10.09 2.40
N ASP A 380 -3.96 -9.99 3.60
CA ASP A 380 -3.48 -8.72 4.16
C ASP A 380 -2.12 -8.94 4.86
N ALA A 381 -1.04 -8.50 4.20
CA ALA A 381 0.33 -8.64 4.67
C ALA A 381 0.66 -7.70 5.84
N SER A 382 -0.07 -6.60 5.98
CA SER A 382 0.23 -5.54 6.94
C SER A 382 -1.07 -4.83 7.34
N PRO A 383 -1.94 -5.49 8.12
CA PRO A 383 -3.25 -4.94 8.47
C PRO A 383 -3.09 -3.81 9.49
N ARG A 384 -2.92 -2.56 9.05
CA ARG A 384 -2.69 -1.43 9.98
C ARG A 384 -3.81 -1.24 11.00
N VAL A 385 -5.04 -1.59 10.61
CA VAL A 385 -6.21 -1.53 11.48
C VAL A 385 -6.01 -2.38 12.74
N SER A 386 -5.22 -3.47 12.69
CA SER A 386 -4.97 -4.30 13.87
C SER A 386 -4.26 -3.52 14.97
N THR A 387 -3.08 -2.96 14.66
CA THR A 387 -2.25 -2.27 15.65
C THR A 387 -2.81 -0.89 15.99
N GLN A 388 -3.52 -0.24 15.07
CA GLN A 388 -4.27 0.99 15.36
C GLN A 388 -5.42 0.74 16.36
N ALA A 389 -6.21 -0.32 16.15
CA ALA A 389 -7.28 -0.68 17.10
C ALA A 389 -6.70 -1.05 18.47
N MET A 390 -5.61 -1.83 18.51
CA MET A 390 -4.95 -2.19 19.77
C MET A 390 -4.33 -0.97 20.48
N ALA A 391 -3.76 -0.01 19.75
CA ALA A 391 -3.30 1.25 20.31
C ALA A 391 -4.46 2.11 20.85
N MET A 392 -5.68 1.93 20.34
CA MET A 392 -6.90 2.49 20.91
C MET A 392 -7.50 1.63 22.04
N ASN A 393 -6.77 0.62 22.50
CA ASN A 393 -7.17 -0.36 23.51
C ASN A 393 -8.35 -1.27 23.13
N LEU A 394 -8.52 -1.59 21.85
CA LEU A 394 -9.53 -2.54 21.39
C LEU A 394 -8.92 -3.93 21.15
N PRO A 395 -9.52 -5.01 21.69
CA PRO A 395 -9.16 -6.37 21.32
C PRO A 395 -9.61 -6.69 19.90
N LEU A 396 -8.99 -7.71 19.31
CA LEU A 396 -9.21 -8.12 17.93
C LEU A 396 -10.00 -9.43 17.85
N LEU A 397 -10.97 -9.52 16.96
CA LEU A 397 -11.48 -10.81 16.46
C LEU A 397 -10.90 -11.04 15.07
N MET A 398 -9.87 -11.87 14.96
CA MET A 398 -9.02 -11.95 13.76
C MET A 398 -9.08 -13.35 13.12
N ASN A 399 -9.07 -13.38 11.79
CA ASN A 399 -8.91 -14.62 11.07
C ASN A 399 -7.47 -15.16 11.25
N ARG A 400 -7.34 -16.40 11.73
CA ARG A 400 -6.06 -17.10 11.96
C ARG A 400 -5.23 -17.25 10.67
N ASN A 401 -5.90 -17.31 9.54
CA ASN A 401 -5.30 -17.48 8.22
C ASN A 401 -4.81 -16.17 7.61
N ILE A 402 -4.97 -15.03 8.29
CA ILE A 402 -4.40 -13.76 7.84
C ILE A 402 -2.90 -13.89 7.59
N MET A 403 -2.45 -13.42 6.44
CA MET A 403 -1.06 -13.55 6.03
C MET A 403 -0.13 -12.74 6.93
N GLY A 404 -0.51 -11.50 7.26
CA GLY A 404 0.17 -10.65 8.23
C GLY A 404 -0.78 -10.15 9.31
N GLY A 405 -0.24 -9.83 10.48
CA GLY A 405 -1.01 -9.36 11.64
C GLY A 405 -1.22 -10.42 12.72
N TRP A 406 -1.06 -11.70 12.38
CA TRP A 406 -1.21 -12.81 13.33
C TRP A 406 -0.30 -12.68 14.57
N LYS A 407 0.88 -12.08 14.44
CA LYS A 407 1.85 -11.91 15.54
C LYS A 407 1.41 -10.90 16.60
N TYR A 408 0.40 -10.08 16.29
CA TYR A 408 -0.14 -9.11 17.23
C TYR A 408 -1.21 -9.73 18.14
N LEU A 409 -1.78 -10.87 17.77
CA LEU A 409 -2.86 -11.51 18.51
C LEU A 409 -2.35 -12.67 19.35
N VAL A 410 -2.38 -12.44 20.67
CA VAL A 410 -2.28 -13.42 21.76
C VAL A 410 -3.69 -13.65 22.35
N PRO A 411 -4.29 -14.84 22.16
CA PRO A 411 -5.62 -15.19 22.69
C PRO A 411 -5.75 -14.91 24.19
N GLY A 412 -6.90 -14.40 24.63
CA GLY A 412 -7.14 -14.02 26.03
C GLY A 412 -6.41 -12.75 26.51
N GLN A 413 -5.41 -12.25 25.78
CA GLN A 413 -4.69 -11.01 26.13
C GLN A 413 -5.02 -9.86 25.19
N THR A 414 -5.12 -10.11 23.89
CA THR A 414 -5.23 -9.04 22.87
C THR A 414 -6.41 -9.23 21.93
N GLY A 415 -7.14 -10.33 22.07
CA GLY A 415 -8.24 -10.69 21.18
C GLY A 415 -8.42 -12.20 21.10
N GLU A 416 -9.17 -12.64 20.10
CA GLU A 416 -9.42 -14.05 19.79
C GLU A 416 -9.24 -14.33 18.30
N PHE A 417 -8.75 -15.53 18.00
CA PHE A 417 -8.70 -16.03 16.63
C PHE A 417 -9.96 -16.79 16.28
N PHE A 418 -10.34 -16.75 15.00
CA PHE A 418 -11.20 -17.74 14.36
C PHE A 418 -10.54 -18.22 13.06
N HIS A 419 -10.89 -19.39 12.55
CA HIS A 419 -10.38 -19.91 11.30
C HIS A 419 -11.39 -19.72 10.16
N ASP A 420 -12.63 -20.18 10.38
CA ASP A 420 -13.74 -20.11 9.43
C ASP A 420 -15.08 -20.25 10.19
N MET A 421 -16.18 -20.55 9.49
CA MET A 421 -17.49 -20.66 10.15
C MET A 421 -17.61 -21.84 11.14
N SER A 422 -16.72 -22.83 11.08
CA SER A 422 -16.72 -23.99 11.98
C SER A 422 -16.36 -23.65 13.42
N ASP A 423 -15.53 -22.63 13.65
CA ASP A 423 -15.09 -22.16 14.98
C ASP A 423 -15.47 -20.70 15.26
N PHE A 424 -15.87 -19.93 14.25
CA PHE A 424 -16.24 -18.51 14.39
C PHE A 424 -17.28 -18.27 15.49
N LYS A 425 -18.29 -19.14 15.61
CA LYS A 425 -19.35 -19.02 16.61
C LYS A 425 -18.82 -19.05 18.04
N ASP A 426 -17.81 -19.90 18.30
CA ASP A 426 -17.23 -20.04 19.64
C ASP A 426 -16.29 -18.88 19.95
N SER A 427 -15.45 -18.46 19.00
CA SER A 427 -14.60 -17.27 19.16
C SER A 427 -15.43 -15.99 19.33
N LEU A 428 -16.56 -15.87 18.62
CA LEU A 428 -17.51 -14.77 18.79
C LEU A 428 -18.10 -14.75 20.20
N ARG A 429 -18.49 -15.91 20.75
CA ARG A 429 -19.00 -15.99 22.11
C ARG A 429 -17.97 -15.51 23.13
N ILE A 430 -16.73 -16.00 23.02
CA ILE A 430 -15.64 -15.65 23.94
C ILE A 430 -15.41 -14.14 23.93
N ILE A 431 -15.25 -13.52 22.76
CA ILE A 431 -14.96 -12.08 22.70
C ILE A 431 -16.16 -11.24 23.18
N LEU A 432 -17.40 -11.66 22.92
CA LEU A 432 -18.59 -10.96 23.42
C LEU A 432 -18.69 -11.03 24.94
N ASP A 433 -18.52 -12.22 25.52
CA ASP A 433 -18.58 -12.43 26.98
C ASP A 433 -17.51 -11.59 27.68
N ASN A 434 -16.32 -11.48 27.08
CA ASN A 434 -15.19 -10.72 27.60
C ASN A 434 -15.26 -9.21 27.35
N THR A 435 -16.19 -8.71 26.52
CA THR A 435 -16.23 -7.28 26.15
C THR A 435 -17.56 -6.57 26.41
N ARG A 436 -18.66 -7.31 26.60
CA ARG A 436 -19.96 -6.73 26.99
C ARG A 436 -20.08 -6.49 28.50
N GLY A 437 -19.31 -7.19 29.31
CA GLY A 437 -19.23 -6.98 30.76
C GLY A 437 -18.54 -5.66 31.15
N GLU A 438 -18.59 -5.33 32.44
CA GLU A 438 -17.93 -4.14 33.00
C GLU A 438 -16.39 -4.26 32.99
N ASN A 439 -15.88 -5.49 33.03
CA ASN A 439 -14.45 -5.78 33.06
C ASN A 439 -14.08 -6.62 31.85
N SER A 440 -13.05 -6.19 31.12
CA SER A 440 -12.42 -6.94 30.03
C SER A 440 -11.07 -7.48 30.48
N PRO A 441 -10.76 -8.78 30.23
CA PRO A 441 -9.45 -9.35 30.53
C PRO A 441 -8.37 -8.86 29.56
N TYR A 442 -8.75 -8.31 28.40
CA TYR A 442 -7.82 -7.93 27.35
C TYR A 442 -7.01 -6.68 27.72
N LYS A 443 -5.73 -6.70 27.35
CA LYS A 443 -4.73 -5.63 27.52
C LYS A 443 -4.00 -5.31 26.20
N PRO A 444 -4.72 -5.00 25.10
CA PRO A 444 -4.11 -4.80 23.79
C PRO A 444 -3.21 -3.55 23.73
N LEU A 445 -3.57 -2.45 24.41
CA LEU A 445 -2.74 -1.25 24.45
C LEU A 445 -1.40 -1.50 25.15
N GLU A 446 -1.44 -2.15 26.31
CA GLU A 446 -0.24 -2.54 27.07
C GLU A 446 0.68 -3.40 26.20
N PHE A 447 0.13 -4.47 25.60
CA PHE A 447 0.89 -5.35 24.71
C PHE A 447 1.53 -4.58 23.53
N VAL A 448 0.81 -3.67 22.89
CA VAL A 448 1.37 -2.87 21.79
C VAL A 448 2.48 -1.95 22.27
N LYS A 449 2.31 -1.26 23.41
CA LYS A 449 3.32 -0.34 23.95
C LYS A 449 4.61 -1.05 24.34
N ASP A 450 4.51 -2.31 24.77
CA ASP A 450 5.67 -3.10 25.18
C ASP A 450 6.44 -3.71 24.00
N ASN A 451 5.79 -3.89 22.84
CA ASN A 451 6.35 -4.70 21.74
C ASN A 451 6.51 -3.96 20.41
N TYR A 452 5.67 -2.95 20.14
CA TYR A 452 5.54 -2.29 18.84
C TYR A 452 5.53 -0.76 18.99
N GLY A 453 5.29 -0.03 17.90
CA GLY A 453 5.36 1.43 17.85
C GLY A 453 6.74 1.94 17.46
N ASN A 454 6.85 3.26 17.28
CA ASN A 454 8.05 3.91 16.73
C ASN A 454 9.30 3.59 17.57
N ALA A 455 9.22 3.72 18.90
CA ALA A 455 10.35 3.45 19.79
C ALA A 455 10.85 1.99 19.73
N ASN A 456 9.95 1.01 19.80
CA ASN A 456 10.34 -0.41 19.83
C ASN A 456 10.68 -0.93 18.43
N SER A 457 9.76 -0.79 17.49
CA SER A 457 9.91 -1.30 16.12
C SER A 457 10.97 -0.51 15.35
N GLY A 458 11.04 0.81 15.55
CA GLY A 458 12.03 1.67 14.90
C GLY A 458 13.44 1.38 15.37
N LYS A 459 13.65 1.14 16.67
CA LYS A 459 14.94 0.69 17.18
C LYS A 459 15.35 -0.68 16.61
N ARG A 460 14.42 -1.64 16.59
CA ARG A 460 14.67 -2.98 16.01
C ARG A 460 15.03 -2.89 14.53
N LEU A 461 14.36 -2.04 13.76
CA LEU A 461 14.67 -1.82 12.35
C LEU A 461 16.05 -1.17 12.19
N PHE A 462 16.36 -0.16 13.00
CA PHE A 462 17.67 0.48 13.00
C PHE A 462 18.79 -0.52 13.30
N GLU A 463 18.65 -1.34 14.34
CA GLU A 463 19.65 -2.36 14.70
C GLU A 463 19.84 -3.40 13.60
N PHE A 464 18.75 -3.87 12.99
CA PHE A 464 18.78 -4.79 11.85
C PHE A 464 19.53 -4.18 10.66
N VAL A 465 19.15 -2.96 10.25
CA VAL A 465 19.79 -2.29 9.11
C VAL A 465 21.26 -1.98 9.41
N LYS A 466 21.57 -1.49 10.60
CA LYS A 466 22.94 -1.17 11.02
C LYS A 466 23.83 -2.43 11.02
N LYS A 467 23.31 -3.57 11.49
CA LYS A 467 24.04 -4.84 11.53
C LYS A 467 24.42 -5.33 10.12
N HIS A 468 23.51 -5.25 9.16
CA HIS A 468 23.70 -5.88 7.85
C HIS A 468 24.20 -4.92 6.75
N TRP A 469 23.88 -3.62 6.84
CA TRP A 469 24.23 -2.61 5.83
C TRP A 469 24.75 -1.28 6.41
N GLY A 470 25.09 -1.22 7.70
CA GLY A 470 25.52 0.02 8.34
C GLY A 470 26.79 0.65 7.75
N ASN A 471 27.65 -0.14 7.10
CA ASN A 471 28.83 0.34 6.37
C ASN A 471 28.50 1.01 5.02
N ARG A 472 27.29 0.78 4.49
CA ARG A 472 26.79 1.39 3.23
C ARG A 472 25.92 2.61 3.47
N ILE A 473 25.57 2.91 4.73
CA ILE A 473 24.63 3.97 5.08
C ILE A 473 25.33 5.00 5.97
N LYS A 474 25.40 6.25 5.52
CA LYS A 474 25.73 7.39 6.38
C LYS A 474 24.46 7.77 7.13
N PHE A 475 24.31 7.36 8.38
CA PHE A 475 23.15 7.77 9.17
C PHE A 475 23.28 9.24 9.61
N PRO A 476 22.19 10.03 9.59
CA PRO A 476 22.16 11.32 10.26
C PRO A 476 22.57 11.19 11.73
N GLU A 477 23.17 12.25 12.28
CA GLU A 477 23.57 12.28 13.68
C GLU A 477 22.36 12.08 14.61
N GLY A 478 22.54 11.31 15.69
CA GLY A 478 21.46 11.02 16.64
C GLY A 478 20.42 10.01 16.14
N THR A 479 20.63 9.35 15.00
CA THR A 479 19.76 8.27 14.54
C THR A 479 19.85 7.07 15.48
N SER A 480 18.70 6.71 16.08
CA SER A 480 18.52 5.52 16.92
C SER A 480 17.33 4.65 16.49
N GLU A 481 16.47 5.17 15.64
CA GLU A 481 15.27 4.49 15.12
C GLU A 481 15.15 4.71 13.62
N LEU A 482 14.54 3.75 12.92
CA LEU A 482 14.15 3.87 11.52
C LEU A 482 12.65 3.62 11.36
N LEU A 483 11.98 4.49 10.62
CA LEU A 483 10.53 4.55 10.49
C LEU A 483 10.14 4.53 9.01
N PRO A 484 9.48 3.47 8.51
CA PRO A 484 8.85 3.49 7.19
C PRO A 484 7.77 4.57 7.13
N THR A 485 7.78 5.43 6.10
CA THR A 485 6.82 6.55 5.97
C THR A 485 6.13 6.56 4.61
N GLY A 486 5.05 7.34 4.44
CA GLY A 486 4.41 7.53 3.14
C GLY A 486 3.39 6.46 2.74
N ALA A 487 2.62 5.95 3.71
CA ALA A 487 1.69 4.86 3.46
C ALA A 487 0.40 4.96 4.27
#